data_AF-A0A933WW11-F1
#
_entry.id   AF-A0A933WW11-F1
#
_cell.length_a   1.000
_cell.length_b   1.000
_cell.length_c   1.000
_cell.angle_alpha   90.00
_cell.angle_beta   90.00
_cell.angle_gamma   90.00
#
_symmetry.space_group_name_H-M   'P 1'
#
loop_
_entity.id
_entity.type
_entity.pdbx_description
1 polymer ?
#
loop_
_entity_poly.entity_id
_entity_poly.type
_entity_poly.pdbx_seq_one_letter_code
_entity_poly.pdbx_strand_id
1 'polypeptide(L)'
;MSTTTIRLPEDLKARVSRAAQESGVSTHSFILQAIAEKTQQEESRTAFDALAEGRYARLLATGQTVPWQEMRAWLLERAEAAREQAAAPGAD
;
A
#
# COMPACT_ATOMS: atom_id res chain seq x y z
N MET A 1 -18.71 4.48 -21.31
CA MET A 1 -18.42 4.91 -19.92
C MET A 1 -19.72 5.41 -19.31
N SER A 2 -20.04 5.00 -18.08
CA SER A 2 -21.24 5.47 -17.38
C SER A 2 -20.92 6.75 -16.60
N THR A 3 -21.82 7.73 -16.63
CA THR A 3 -21.69 8.95 -15.86
C THR A 3 -22.34 8.75 -14.49
N THR A 4 -21.58 8.98 -13.42
CA THR A 4 -22.10 8.98 -12.05
C THR A 4 -22.17 10.43 -11.56
N THR A 5 -23.37 10.89 -11.18
CA THR A 5 -23.55 12.22 -10.59
C THR A 5 -23.37 12.15 -9.08
N ILE A 6 -22.34 12.82 -8.56
CA ILE A 6 -22.04 12.88 -7.12
C ILE A 6 -22.35 14.29 -6.63
N ARG A 7 -23.12 14.42 -5.54
CA ARG A 7 -23.37 15.71 -4.90
C ARG A 7 -22.25 16.00 -3.90
N LEU A 8 -21.58 17.13 -4.09
CA LEU A 8 -20.56 17.63 -3.17
C LEU A 8 -21.13 18.82 -2.39
N PRO A 9 -20.98 18.84 -1.06
CA PRO A 9 -21.19 20.05 -0.27
C PRO A 9 -20.36 21.22 -0.82
N GLU A 10 -20.89 22.45 -0.74
CA GLU A 10 -20.22 23.62 -1.35
C GLU A 10 -18.83 23.89 -0.75
N ASP A 11 -18.63 23.64 0.54
CA ASP A 11 -17.33 23.76 1.20
C ASP A 11 -16.31 22.76 0.63
N LEU A 12 -16.73 21.51 0.43
CA LEU A 12 -15.89 20.47 -0.15
C LEU A 12 -15.57 20.77 -1.61
N LYS A 13 -16.56 21.21 -2.39
CA LYS A 13 -16.38 21.60 -3.78
C LYS A 13 -15.32 22.71 -3.92
N ALA A 14 -15.41 23.76 -3.10
CA ALA A 14 -14.42 24.85 -3.10
C ALA A 14 -13.00 24.35 -2.75
N ARG A 15 -12.88 23.47 -1.75
CA ARG A 15 -11.59 22.88 -1.35
C ARG A 15 -10.99 22.02 -2.46
N VAL A 16 -11.80 21.19 -3.11
CA VAL A 16 -11.35 20.33 -4.22
C VAL A 16 -10.93 21.17 -5.42
N SER A 17 -11.68 22.20 -5.79
CA SER A 17 -11.30 23.09 -6.90
C SER A 17 -9.96 23.77 -6.65
N ARG A 18 -9.72 24.28 -5.44
CA ARG A 18 -8.43 24.87 -5.06
C ARG A 18 -7.29 23.85 -5.10
N ALA A 19 -7.48 22.67 -4.50
CA ALA A 19 -6.45 21.63 -4.48
C ALA A 19 -6.09 21.14 -5.90
N ALA A 20 -7.08 21.01 -6.78
CA ALA A 20 -6.87 20.67 -8.18
C ALA A 20 -6.04 21.73 -8.90
N GLN A 21 -6.35 23.02 -8.69
CA GLN A 21 -5.60 24.14 -9.25
C GLN A 21 -4.15 24.17 -8.77
N GLU A 22 -3.91 24.01 -7.46
CA GLU A 22 -2.57 23.94 -6.87
C GLU A 22 -1.77 22.74 -7.40
N SER A 23 -2.45 21.63 -7.71
CA SER A 23 -1.86 20.42 -8.28
C SER A 23 -1.72 20.46 -9.82
N GLY A 24 -2.14 21.54 -10.48
CA GLY A 24 -2.05 21.70 -11.93
C GLY A 24 -2.98 20.79 -12.76
N VAL A 25 -4.03 20.23 -12.14
CA VAL A 25 -4.98 19.31 -12.80
C VAL A 25 -6.40 19.87 -12.81
N SER A 26 -7.26 19.36 -13.68
CA SER A 26 -8.67 19.74 -13.66
C SER A 26 -9.38 19.18 -12.42
N THR A 27 -10.42 19.85 -11.93
CA THR A 27 -11.25 19.37 -10.82
C THR A 27 -11.80 17.96 -11.08
N HIS A 28 -12.20 17.66 -12.32
CA HIS A 28 -12.67 16.33 -12.69
C HIS A 28 -11.58 15.27 -12.56
N SER A 29 -10.38 15.53 -13.09
CA SER A 29 -9.24 14.62 -12.99
C SER A 29 -8.83 14.39 -11.54
N PHE A 30 -8.81 15.46 -10.74
CA PHE A 30 -8.50 15.39 -9.31
C PHE A 30 -9.48 14.49 -8.56
N ILE A 31 -10.79 14.63 -8.82
CA ILE A 31 -11.81 13.78 -8.19
C ILE A 31 -11.63 12.31 -8.59
N LEU A 32 -11.35 12.03 -9.87
CA LEU A 32 -11.11 10.66 -10.32
C LEU A 32 -9.87 10.04 -9.67
N GLN A 33 -8.78 10.80 -9.57
CA GLN A 33 -7.56 10.35 -8.88
C GLN A 33 -7.85 10.06 -7.41
N ALA A 34 -8.55 10.95 -6.71
CA ALA A 34 -8.90 10.75 -5.30
C ALA A 34 -9.76 9.49 -5.09
N ILE A 35 -10.71 9.21 -5.99
CA ILE A 35 -11.53 7.98 -5.93
C ILE A 35 -10.67 6.74 -6.20
N ALA A 36 -9.79 6.78 -7.20
CA ALA A 36 -8.91 5.67 -7.54
C ALA A 36 -7.96 5.35 -6.38
N GLU A 37 -7.30 6.37 -5.82
CA GLU A 37 -6.40 6.23 -4.68
C GLU A 37 -7.11 5.68 -3.44
N LYS A 38 -8.30 6.21 -3.12
CA LYS A 38 -9.08 5.71 -1.99
C LYS A 38 -9.51 4.25 -2.20
N THR A 39 -9.93 3.90 -3.41
CA THR A 39 -10.33 2.53 -3.76
C THR A 39 -9.16 1.58 -3.59
N GLN A 40 -8.01 1.90 -4.18
CA GLN A 40 -6.80 1.09 -4.06
C GLN A 40 -6.34 0.95 -2.61
N GLN A 41 -6.45 2.02 -1.82
CA GLN A 41 -6.11 1.98 -0.40
C GLN A 41 -7.01 1.00 0.38
N GLU A 42 -8.33 1.02 0.16
CA GLU A 42 -9.26 0.11 0.83
C GLU A 42 -9.09 -1.34 0.37
N GLU A 43 -8.85 -1.56 -0.92
CA GLU A 43 -8.53 -2.89 -1.45
C GLU A 43 -7.25 -3.45 -0.83
N SER A 44 -6.19 -2.63 -0.73
CA SER A 44 -4.91 -3.03 -0.13
C SER A 44 -5.06 -3.35 1.36
N ARG A 45 -5.85 -2.55 2.10
CA ARG A 45 -6.15 -2.80 3.52
C ARG A 45 -6.91 -4.11 3.69
N THR A 46 -7.99 -4.30 2.92
CA THR A 46 -8.81 -5.52 2.98
C THR A 46 -7.99 -6.77 2.64
N ALA A 47 -7.13 -6.69 1.61
CA ALA A 47 -6.24 -7.79 1.25
C ALA A 47 -5.21 -8.10 2.34
N PHE A 48 -4.67 -7.07 2.99
CA PHE A 48 -3.74 -7.23 4.10
C PHE A 48 -4.40 -7.91 5.31
N ASP A 49 -5.61 -7.46 5.68
CA ASP A 49 -6.36 -8.03 6.79
C ASP A 49 -6.74 -9.49 6.53
N ALA A 50 -7.21 -9.81 5.31
CA ALA A 50 -7.49 -11.18 4.91
C ALA A 50 -6.25 -12.08 4.96
N LEU A 51 -5.09 -11.57 4.56
CA LEU A 51 -3.82 -12.28 4.66
C LEU A 51 -3.41 -12.51 6.12
N ALA A 52 -3.56 -11.50 6.98
CA ALA A 52 -3.25 -11.58 8.40
C ALA A 52 -4.12 -12.64 9.09
N GLU A 53 -5.44 -12.60 8.84
CA GLU A 53 -6.39 -13.57 9.39
C GLU A 53 -6.09 -14.99 8.92
N GLY A 54 -5.82 -15.17 7.62
CA GLY A 54 -5.43 -16.48 7.08
C GLY A 54 -4.14 -17.04 7.70
N ARG A 55 -3.14 -16.18 7.94
CA ARG A 55 -1.91 -16.58 8.64
C ARG A 55 -2.16 -16.92 10.11
N TYR A 56 -3.01 -16.14 10.78
CA TYR A 56 -3.36 -16.37 12.17
C TYR A 56 -4.13 -17.68 12.35
N ALA A 57 -5.13 -17.94 11.51
CA ALA A 57 -5.86 -19.21 11.50
C ALA A 57 -4.92 -20.40 11.27
N ARG A 58 -3.96 -20.29 10.35
CA ARG A 58 -2.94 -21.33 10.13
C ARG A 58 -2.05 -21.53 11.35
N LEU A 59 -1.59 -20.45 11.97
CA LEU A 59 -0.79 -20.51 13.20
C LEU A 59 -1.56 -21.24 14.31
N LEU A 60 -2.83 -20.91 14.53
CA LEU A 60 -3.67 -21.58 15.52
C LEU A 60 -3.85 -23.08 15.20
N ALA A 61 -4.00 -23.43 13.93
CA ALA A 61 -4.19 -24.81 13.50
C ALA A 61 -2.92 -25.67 13.59
N THR A 62 -1.74 -25.11 13.30
CA THR A 62 -0.50 -25.88 13.21
C THR A 62 0.45 -25.71 14.38
N GLY A 63 0.33 -24.60 15.13
CA GLY A 63 1.29 -24.22 16.17
C GLY A 63 2.70 -23.92 15.63
N GLN A 64 2.89 -23.84 14.31
CA GLN A 64 4.22 -23.65 13.71
C GLN A 64 4.67 -22.20 13.86
N THR A 65 5.70 -22.00 14.69
CA THR A 65 6.35 -20.70 14.92
C THR A 65 7.86 -20.83 14.80
N VAL A 66 8.53 -19.73 14.47
CA VAL A 66 10.00 -19.61 14.55
C VAL A 66 10.36 -18.75 15.76
N PRO A 67 11.28 -19.18 16.64
CA PRO A 67 11.77 -18.35 17.73
C PRO A 67 12.35 -17.03 17.23
N TRP A 68 12.06 -15.93 17.93
CA TRP A 68 12.51 -14.59 17.50
C TRP A 68 14.02 -14.47 17.30
N GLN A 69 14.82 -15.11 18.17
CA GLN A 69 16.28 -15.05 18.07
C GLN A 69 16.79 -15.68 16.77
N GLU A 70 16.20 -16.80 16.35
CA GLU A 70 16.53 -17.49 15.09
C GLU A 70 16.09 -16.66 13.88
N MET A 71 14.86 -16.13 13.91
CA MET A 71 14.37 -15.22 12.86
C MET A 71 15.25 -13.98 12.72
N ARG A 72 15.64 -13.35 13.84
CA ARG A 72 16.50 -12.16 13.85
C ARG A 72 17.89 -12.46 13.29
N ALA A 73 18.50 -13.58 13.68
CA ALA A 73 19.79 -14.00 13.14
C ALA A 73 19.72 -14.17 11.62
N TRP A 74 18.72 -14.90 11.13
CA TRP A 74 18.49 -15.11 9.70
C TRP A 74 18.27 -13.79 8.93
N LEU A 75 17.50 -12.84 9.49
CA LEU A 75 17.27 -11.54 8.87
C LEU A 75 18.56 -10.71 8.74
N LEU A 76 19.42 -10.74 9.75
CA LEU A 76 20.70 -10.03 9.73
C LEU A 76 21.66 -10.64 8.70
N GLU A 77 21.80 -11.98 8.69
CA GLU A 77 22.61 -12.69 7.69
C GLU A 77 22.13 -12.37 6.27
N ARG A 78 20.81 -12.38 6.04
CA ARG A 78 20.23 -12.05 4.75
C ARG A 78 20.45 -10.59 4.35
N ALA A 79 20.42 -9.66 5.30
CA ALA A 79 20.69 -8.25 5.04
C ALA A 79 22.15 -8.01 4.63
N GLU A 80 23.10 -8.68 5.29
CA GLU A 80 24.52 -8.59 4.91
C GLU A 80 24.77 -9.23 3.54
N ALA A 81 24.22 -10.42 3.29
CA ALA A 81 24.34 -11.06 1.97
C ALA A 81 23.77 -10.20 0.83
N ALA A 82 22.66 -9.48 1.08
CA ALA A 82 22.10 -8.56 0.09
C ALA A 82 23.00 -7.34 -0.17
N ARG A 83 23.71 -6.85 0.85
CA ARG A 83 24.68 -5.75 0.70
C ARG A 83 25.92 -6.20 -0.07
N GLU A 84 26.43 -7.39 0.22
CA GLU A 84 27.56 -7.97 -0.50
C GLU A 84 27.22 -8.17 -1.99
N GLN A 85 26.01 -8.65 -2.30
CA GLN A 85 25.52 -8.79 -3.68
C GLN A 85 25.36 -7.44 -4.39
N ALA A 86 24.91 -6.40 -3.70
CA ALA A 86 24.81 -5.05 -4.26
C ALA A 86 26.18 -4.37 -4.44
N ALA A 87 27.20 -4.81 -3.69
CA ALA A 87 28.57 -4.31 -3.75
C ALA A 87 29.46 -5.07 -4.75
N ALA A 88 29.01 -6.23 -5.25
CA ALA A 88 29.69 -6.93 -6.33
C ALA A 88 29.53 -6.12 -7.64
N PRO A 89 30.62 -5.62 -8.25
CA PRO A 89 30.53 -4.89 -9.50
C PRO A 89 30.03 -5.84 -10.59
N GLY A 90 29.14 -5.36 -11.46
CA GLY A 90 28.77 -6.07 -12.68
C GLY A 90 30.05 -6.47 -13.41
N ALA A 91 30.31 -7.77 -13.51
CA ALA A 91 31.36 -8.28 -14.37
C ALA A 91 30.99 -7.91 -15.81
N ASP A 92 31.90 -7.17 -16.45
CA ASP A 92 31.89 -6.75 -17.85
C ASP A 92 31.53 -7.87 -18.84
#